data_AF-A0A953HGU5-F1
#
_entry.id   AF-A0A953HGU5-F1
#
_cell.length_a   1.000
_cell.length_b   1.000
_cell.length_c   1.000
_cell.angle_alpha   90.00
_cell.angle_beta   90.00
_cell.angle_gamma   90.00
#
_symmetry.space_group_name_H-M   'P 1'
#
loop_
_entity.id
_entity.type
_entity.pdbx_description
1 polymer ?
#
loop_
_entity_poly.entity_id
_entity_poly.type
_entity_poly.pdbx_seq_one_letter_code
_entity_poly.pdbx_strand_id
1 'polypeptide(L)'
;MSPRYLSLLAVFALAACGPGEPNPPTEPAAPIETPEAGPPSSGTSGAGGGLPGAGPRNFVGRWAADVSWCPNTTGPERPIEITTTRFEGYENSCAIASISQVADGYEATLTCTAEGAVSDERVRMSVTGQSLRLTWLDRDNAVVALTKCTTLEDTPGG
;
A
#
# COMPACT_ATOMS: atom_id res chain seq x y z
N MET A 1 -55.94 -27.22 48.55
CA MET A 1 -55.91 -26.00 49.40
C MET A 1 -54.80 -25.08 48.89
N SER A 2 -55.13 -23.91 48.34
CA SER A 2 -54.16 -22.80 48.21
C SER A 2 -54.01 -22.11 49.57
N PRO A 3 -52.83 -21.54 49.87
CA PRO A 3 -52.70 -20.07 49.86
C PRO A 3 -51.37 -19.62 49.21
N ARG A 4 -51.26 -18.60 48.35
CA ARG A 4 -51.56 -17.15 48.47
C ARG A 4 -50.54 -16.34 49.29
N TYR A 5 -49.76 -15.56 48.52
CA TYR A 5 -49.11 -14.26 48.79
C TYR A 5 -47.90 -14.20 49.75
N LEU A 6 -46.77 -13.70 49.25
CA LEU A 6 -46.42 -12.28 49.43
C LEU A 6 -45.28 -11.86 48.50
N SER A 7 -45.52 -10.79 47.75
CA SER A 7 -44.53 -10.06 46.96
C SER A 7 -43.45 -9.43 47.85
N LEU A 8 -42.21 -9.43 47.39
CA LEU A 8 -41.19 -8.49 47.86
C LEU A 8 -40.55 -7.81 46.64
N LEU A 9 -40.77 -6.50 46.61
CA LEU A 9 -40.27 -5.50 45.67
C LEU A 9 -38.74 -5.51 45.61
N ALA A 10 -38.18 -5.58 44.40
CA ALA A 10 -36.82 -5.14 44.12
C ALA A 10 -36.89 -3.81 43.36
N VAL A 11 -36.54 -2.73 44.06
CA VAL A 11 -36.39 -1.38 43.53
C VAL A 11 -35.12 -1.35 42.67
N PHE A 12 -35.26 -1.19 41.36
CA PHE A 12 -34.12 -0.87 40.50
C PHE A 12 -33.85 0.63 40.60
N ALA A 13 -32.76 0.99 41.28
CA ALA A 13 -32.20 2.33 41.23
C ALA A 13 -31.60 2.56 39.83
N LEU A 14 -32.25 3.40 39.02
CA LEU A 14 -31.63 3.92 37.80
C LEU A 14 -30.53 4.90 38.23
N ALA A 15 -29.28 4.50 38.00
CA ALA A 15 -28.14 5.38 38.07
C ALA A 15 -28.29 6.53 37.06
N ALA A 16 -28.09 7.76 37.53
CA ALA A 16 -28.10 8.96 36.71
C ALA A 16 -26.84 9.02 35.83
N CYS A 17 -26.99 8.84 34.51
CA CYS A 17 -25.98 9.27 33.55
C CYS A 17 -26.28 10.71 33.13
N GLY A 18 -25.63 11.68 33.76
CA GLY A 18 -25.54 13.03 33.23
C GLY A 18 -24.43 13.12 32.17
N PRO A 19 -24.61 13.86 31.07
CA PRO A 19 -23.50 14.17 30.18
C PRO A 19 -22.47 15.00 30.95
N GLY A 20 -21.23 14.52 31.01
CA GLY A 20 -20.13 15.23 31.65
C GLY A 20 -19.90 16.59 30.97
N GLU A 21 -19.70 17.63 31.78
CA GLU A 21 -19.39 18.98 31.32
C GLU A 21 -18.10 18.93 30.47
N PRO A 22 -18.07 19.53 29.27
CA PRO A 22 -16.85 19.59 28.48
C PRO A 22 -15.78 20.36 29.26
N ASN A 23 -14.56 19.83 29.27
CA ASN A 23 -13.44 20.50 29.89
C ASN A 23 -13.08 21.79 29.12
N PRO A 24 -12.56 22.83 29.78
CA PRO A 24 -12.23 24.10 29.14
C PRO A 24 -11.20 23.91 28.00
N PRO A 25 -11.21 24.77 26.96
CA PRO A 25 -10.46 24.58 25.72
C PRO A 25 -8.94 24.57 25.87
N THR A 26 -8.43 24.93 27.04
CA THR A 26 -7.01 24.89 27.40
C THR A 26 -6.54 23.55 27.92
N GLU A 27 -7.44 22.60 28.19
CA GLU A 27 -7.11 21.29 28.72
C GLU A 27 -7.49 20.18 27.73
N PRO A 28 -6.66 19.14 27.52
CA PRO A 28 -7.07 17.97 26.75
C PRO A 28 -8.16 17.17 27.49
N ALA A 29 -9.16 16.68 26.75
CA ALA A 29 -10.20 15.85 27.34
C ALA A 29 -9.60 14.59 27.97
N ALA A 30 -10.12 14.19 29.13
CA ALA A 30 -9.68 12.98 29.82
C ALA A 30 -10.01 11.73 28.97
N PRO A 31 -9.12 10.71 28.97
CA PRO A 31 -9.38 9.45 28.27
C PRO A 31 -10.63 8.75 28.83
N ILE A 32 -11.47 8.23 27.94
CA ILE A 32 -12.64 7.43 28.34
C ILE A 32 -12.21 5.98 28.51
N GLU A 33 -12.21 5.48 29.74
CA GLU A 33 -11.98 4.07 30.03
C GLU A 33 -13.23 3.26 29.68
N THR A 34 -13.26 2.69 28.47
CA THR A 34 -14.23 1.66 28.08
C THR A 34 -13.60 0.27 28.25
N PRO A 35 -14.34 -0.75 28.72
CA PRO A 35 -13.82 -2.11 28.87
C PRO A 35 -13.33 -2.80 27.59
N GLU A 36 -13.51 -2.16 26.42
CA GLU A 36 -13.06 -2.66 25.11
C GLU A 36 -11.60 -2.28 24.80
N ALA A 37 -10.95 -1.46 25.63
CA ALA A 37 -9.53 -1.13 25.51
C ALA A 37 -8.67 -2.03 26.41
N GLY A 38 -8.44 -3.28 25.98
CA GLY A 38 -7.31 -4.05 26.49
C GLY A 38 -5.98 -3.35 26.17
N PRO A 39 -4.91 -3.55 26.97
CA PRO A 39 -3.62 -2.89 26.72
C PRO A 39 -3.10 -3.27 25.32
N PRO A 40 -2.52 -2.31 24.57
CA PRO A 40 -1.90 -2.63 23.30
C PRO A 40 -0.81 -3.66 23.55
N SER A 41 -0.93 -4.82 22.90
CA SER A 41 0.17 -5.78 22.83
C SER A 41 1.39 -5.01 22.37
N SER A 42 2.43 -4.99 23.21
CA SER A 42 3.76 -4.54 22.85
C SER A 42 4.35 -5.57 21.88
N GLY A 43 3.85 -5.54 20.63
CA GLY A 43 4.48 -6.12 19.48
C GLY A 43 5.71 -5.27 19.18
N THR A 44 6.86 -5.80 19.58
CA THR A 44 8.18 -5.33 19.18
C THR A 44 8.24 -5.08 17.68
N SER A 45 8.72 -3.89 17.31
CA SER A 45 9.37 -3.50 16.05
C SER A 45 9.11 -4.36 14.82
N GLY A 46 8.19 -3.87 13.98
CA GLY A 46 8.24 -3.98 12.53
C GLY A 46 8.19 -2.59 11.90
N ALA A 47 9.04 -1.67 12.36
CA ALA A 47 9.32 -0.44 11.62
C ALA A 47 10.01 -0.84 10.31
N GLY A 48 9.19 -0.99 9.28
CA GLY A 48 9.60 -1.30 7.93
C GLY A 48 8.44 -1.27 6.94
N GLY A 49 7.30 -0.68 7.30
CA GLY A 49 6.25 -0.33 6.35
C GLY A 49 6.67 0.88 5.53
N GLY A 50 7.80 0.79 4.83
CA GLY A 50 8.12 1.77 3.79
C GLY A 50 7.02 1.70 2.76
N LEU A 51 6.46 2.85 2.38
CA LEU A 51 5.57 2.93 1.23
C LEU A 51 6.23 2.18 0.06
N PRO A 52 5.52 1.25 -0.63
CA PRO A 52 6.07 0.60 -1.81
C PRO A 52 6.60 1.65 -2.77
N GLY A 53 7.85 1.51 -3.24
CA GLY A 53 8.48 2.54 -4.04
C GLY A 53 9.15 3.67 -3.24
N ALA A 54 9.43 3.50 -1.95
CA ALA A 54 10.31 4.39 -1.20
C ALA A 54 11.73 3.78 -1.04
N GLY A 55 12.74 4.64 -0.89
CA GLY A 55 14.12 4.26 -0.59
C GLY A 55 14.97 3.81 -1.79
N PRO A 56 16.18 3.27 -1.57
CA PRO A 56 17.16 2.97 -2.62
C PRO A 56 16.72 1.92 -3.66
N ARG A 57 15.65 1.16 -3.35
CA ARG A 57 15.06 0.14 -4.25
C ARG A 57 13.76 0.64 -4.90
N ASN A 58 13.60 1.96 -5.04
CA ASN A 58 12.40 2.56 -5.61
C ASN A 58 12.23 2.21 -7.10
N PHE A 59 11.18 1.46 -7.41
CA PHE A 59 10.78 1.08 -8.77
C PHE A 59 9.84 2.08 -9.45
N VAL A 60 9.30 3.05 -8.71
CA VAL A 60 8.41 4.09 -9.25
C VAL A 60 9.19 5.02 -10.16
N GLY A 61 8.65 5.26 -11.35
CA GLY A 61 9.21 6.17 -12.33
C GLY A 61 9.05 5.69 -13.76
N ARG A 62 9.76 6.38 -14.66
CA ARG A 62 9.81 6.06 -16.09
C ARG A 62 11.06 5.22 -16.37
N TRP A 63 10.88 4.14 -17.11
CA TRP A 63 11.94 3.18 -17.40
C TRP A 63 11.90 2.77 -18.87
N ALA A 64 13.04 2.67 -19.54
CA ALA A 64 13.12 2.32 -20.95
C ALA A 64 14.17 1.23 -21.21
N ALA A 65 13.92 0.40 -22.23
CA ALA A 65 14.90 -0.60 -22.66
C ALA A 65 16.10 0.05 -23.38
N ASP A 66 15.85 1.19 -24.04
CA ASP A 66 16.87 2.06 -24.63
C ASP A 66 16.67 3.50 -24.10
N VAL A 67 17.75 4.14 -23.63
CA VAL A 67 17.69 5.50 -23.08
C VAL A 67 17.27 6.56 -24.11
N SER A 68 17.50 6.31 -25.40
CA SER A 68 17.06 7.18 -26.48
C SER A 68 15.54 7.23 -26.62
N TRP A 69 14.81 6.28 -26.00
CA TRP A 69 13.34 6.26 -25.97
C TRP A 69 12.76 7.14 -24.86
N CYS A 70 13.55 7.56 -23.88
CA CYS A 70 13.10 8.42 -22.78
C CYS A 70 12.33 9.70 -23.17
N PRO A 71 12.64 10.42 -24.27
CA PRO A 71 11.85 11.57 -24.71
C PRO A 71 10.55 11.19 -25.42
N ASN A 72 10.38 9.94 -25.86
CA ASN A 72 9.21 9.54 -26.63
C ASN A 72 7.97 9.46 -25.74
N THR A 73 6.85 9.99 -26.24
CA THR A 73 5.56 10.02 -25.54
C THR A 73 4.51 9.10 -26.18
N THR A 74 4.75 8.67 -27.42
CA THR A 74 3.84 7.82 -28.21
C THR A 74 4.61 6.73 -28.95
N GLY A 75 3.89 5.73 -29.46
CA GLY A 75 4.47 4.62 -30.22
C GLY A 75 5.11 3.54 -29.35
N PRO A 76 5.62 2.46 -29.99
CA PRO A 76 6.19 1.30 -29.30
C PRO A 76 7.51 1.57 -28.58
N GLU A 77 8.27 2.54 -29.05
CA GLU A 77 9.59 2.91 -28.52
C GLU A 77 9.45 4.03 -27.48
N ARG A 78 8.57 3.87 -26.50
CA ARG A 78 8.41 4.82 -25.38
C ARG A 78 8.76 4.15 -24.06
N PRO A 79 9.05 4.91 -23.00
CA PRO A 79 9.28 4.34 -21.68
C PRO A 79 8.00 3.73 -21.14
N ILE A 80 8.16 2.71 -20.32
CA ILE A 80 7.11 2.28 -19.41
C ILE A 80 7.05 3.25 -18.23
N GLU A 81 5.88 3.37 -17.62
CA GLU A 81 5.67 4.11 -16.39
C GLU A 81 5.15 3.17 -15.32
N ILE A 82 5.82 3.16 -14.18
CA ILE A 82 5.43 2.35 -13.03
C ILE A 82 5.13 3.28 -11.87
N THR A 83 3.94 3.17 -11.31
CA THR A 83 3.54 3.80 -10.06
C THR A 83 3.32 2.72 -9.00
N THR A 84 2.81 3.08 -7.82
CA THR A 84 2.42 2.10 -6.81
C THR A 84 1.12 1.37 -7.14
N THR A 85 0.36 1.84 -8.14
CA THR A 85 -0.96 1.31 -8.49
C THR A 85 -1.11 0.97 -9.98
N ARG A 86 -0.14 1.34 -10.82
CA ARG A 86 -0.20 1.16 -12.28
C ARG A 86 1.14 0.71 -12.85
N PHE A 87 1.05 -0.12 -13.88
CA PHE A 87 2.15 -0.51 -14.75
C PHE A 87 1.69 -0.23 -16.19
N GLU A 88 2.28 0.78 -16.83
CA GLU A 88 1.84 1.29 -18.14
C GLU A 88 2.95 1.12 -19.17
N GLY A 89 2.70 0.29 -20.19
CA GLY A 89 3.54 0.14 -21.38
C GLY A 89 2.87 0.73 -22.63
N TYR A 90 3.41 0.41 -23.81
CA TYR A 90 2.78 0.78 -25.08
C TYR A 90 1.53 -0.05 -25.35
N GLU A 91 1.65 -1.38 -25.32
CA GLU A 91 0.56 -2.31 -25.67
C GLU A 91 -0.24 -2.79 -24.45
N ASN A 92 0.27 -2.59 -23.24
CA ASN A 92 -0.30 -3.16 -22.02
C ASN A 92 -0.46 -2.09 -20.94
N SER A 93 -1.69 -1.96 -20.43
CA SER A 93 -2.02 -1.18 -19.24
C SER A 93 -2.48 -2.14 -18.15
N CYS A 94 -1.81 -2.13 -17.01
CA CYS A 94 -2.11 -3.02 -15.91
C CYS A 94 -2.35 -2.24 -14.61
N ALA A 95 -3.39 -2.64 -13.88
CA ALA A 95 -3.54 -2.25 -12.48
C ALA A 95 -2.60 -3.10 -11.62
N ILE A 96 -1.93 -2.49 -10.65
CA ILE A 96 -1.20 -3.24 -9.63
C ILE A 96 -2.17 -3.59 -8.51
N ALA A 97 -2.56 -4.86 -8.44
CA ALA A 97 -3.53 -5.37 -7.46
C ALA A 97 -2.91 -5.55 -6.07
N SER A 98 -1.63 -5.91 -6.00
CA SER A 98 -0.89 -6.01 -4.74
C SER A 98 0.61 -5.82 -4.96
N ILE A 99 1.31 -5.34 -3.93
CA ILE A 99 2.77 -5.24 -3.90
C ILE A 99 3.27 -5.80 -2.57
N SER A 100 4.27 -6.66 -2.64
CA SER A 100 4.98 -7.19 -1.48
C SER A 100 6.47 -6.92 -1.61
N GLN A 101 7.11 -6.55 -0.51
CA GLN A 101 8.57 -6.41 -0.48
C GLN A 101 9.19 -7.80 -0.30
N VAL A 102 10.26 -8.06 -1.05
CA VAL A 102 11.07 -9.28 -0.98
C VAL A 102 12.55 -8.92 -0.78
N ALA A 103 13.41 -9.91 -0.54
CA ALA A 103 14.83 -9.68 -0.22
C ALA A 103 15.54 -8.74 -1.22
N ASP A 104 15.24 -8.91 -2.52
CA ASP A 104 15.92 -8.19 -3.60
C ASP A 104 15.07 -7.10 -4.28
N GLY A 105 13.93 -6.73 -3.71
CA GLY A 105 13.07 -5.70 -4.30
C GLY A 105 11.61 -5.91 -3.96
N TYR A 106 10.76 -5.93 -4.98
CA TYR A 106 9.31 -6.04 -4.81
C TYR A 106 8.73 -7.09 -5.77
N GLU A 107 7.69 -7.77 -5.35
CA GLU A 107 6.83 -8.56 -6.22
C GLU A 107 5.45 -7.90 -6.29
N ALA A 108 4.96 -7.71 -7.51
CA ALA A 108 3.64 -7.16 -7.77
C ALA A 108 2.78 -8.19 -8.50
N THR A 109 1.49 -8.22 -8.13
CA THR A 109 0.45 -8.87 -8.94
C THR A 109 -0.20 -7.80 -9.79
N LEU A 110 -0.24 -8.03 -11.09
CA LEU A 110 -0.78 -7.14 -12.11
C LEU A 110 -2.08 -7.74 -12.65
N THR A 111 -3.09 -6.91 -12.84
CA THR A 111 -4.28 -7.24 -13.64
C THR A 111 -4.22 -6.38 -14.91
N CYS A 112 -3.87 -7.02 -16.02
CA CYS A 112 -3.61 -6.39 -17.32
C CYS A 112 -4.83 -6.50 -18.22
N THR A 113 -5.11 -5.44 -18.98
CA THR A 113 -6.11 -5.47 -20.05
C THR A 113 -5.44 -5.22 -21.38
N ALA A 114 -5.59 -6.17 -22.31
CA ALA A 114 -5.05 -6.08 -23.67
C ALA A 114 -6.04 -6.72 -24.65
N GLU A 115 -6.34 -6.04 -25.76
CA GLU A 115 -7.22 -6.55 -26.83
C GLU A 115 -8.61 -7.05 -26.35
N GLY A 116 -9.13 -6.48 -25.25
CA GLY A 116 -10.41 -6.87 -24.65
C GLY A 116 -10.36 -8.11 -23.74
N ALA A 117 -9.18 -8.71 -23.56
CA ALA A 117 -8.92 -9.76 -22.60
C ALA A 117 -8.31 -9.20 -21.31
N VAL A 118 -8.66 -9.83 -20.18
CA VAL A 118 -8.03 -9.57 -18.88
C VAL A 118 -7.13 -10.75 -18.54
N SER A 119 -5.92 -10.45 -18.05
CA SER A 119 -4.97 -11.45 -17.57
C SER A 119 -4.37 -11.00 -16.24
N ASP A 120 -4.06 -11.97 -15.38
CA ASP A 120 -3.31 -11.73 -14.15
C ASP A 120 -1.88 -12.21 -14.32
N GLU A 121 -0.92 -11.37 -13.95
CA GLU A 121 0.51 -11.65 -14.10
C GLU A 121 1.27 -11.23 -12.86
N ARG A 122 2.32 -11.96 -12.50
CA ARG A 122 3.23 -11.58 -11.42
C ARG A 122 4.57 -11.14 -11.96
N VAL A 123 5.05 -10.02 -11.46
CA VAL A 123 6.35 -9.46 -11.82
C VAL A 123 7.19 -9.21 -10.57
N ARG A 124 8.47 -9.59 -10.62
CA ARG A 124 9.47 -9.16 -9.64
C ARG A 124 10.25 -7.97 -10.18
N MET A 125 10.31 -6.91 -9.40
CA MET A 125 11.00 -5.65 -9.67
C MET A 125 12.22 -5.51 -8.76
N SER A 126 13.42 -5.49 -9.33
CA SER A 126 14.68 -5.30 -8.60
C SER A 126 15.42 -4.10 -9.15
N VAL A 127 15.61 -3.07 -8.32
CA VAL A 127 16.30 -1.84 -8.70
C VAL A 127 17.73 -1.83 -8.15
N THR A 128 18.69 -1.46 -8.99
CA THR A 128 20.09 -1.24 -8.60
C THR A 128 20.63 -0.03 -9.37
N GLY A 129 20.87 1.07 -8.66
CA GLY A 129 21.25 2.34 -9.28
C GLY A 129 20.17 2.83 -10.26
N GLN A 130 20.53 3.02 -11.52
CA GLN A 130 19.62 3.43 -12.60
C GLN A 130 19.05 2.25 -13.40
N SER A 131 19.27 1.01 -12.96
CA SER A 131 18.75 -0.18 -13.64
C SER A 131 17.59 -0.80 -12.87
N LEU A 132 16.51 -1.11 -13.58
CA LEU A 132 15.40 -1.92 -13.10
C LEU A 132 15.40 -3.25 -13.86
N ARG A 133 15.47 -4.35 -13.12
CA ARG A 133 15.28 -5.70 -13.64
C ARG A 133 13.85 -6.14 -13.34
N LEU A 134 13.06 -6.37 -14.40
CA LEU A 134 11.75 -7.00 -14.35
C LEU A 134 11.88 -8.50 -14.62
N THR A 135 11.28 -9.33 -13.78
CA THR A 135 11.15 -10.78 -14.01
C THR A 135 9.69 -11.15 -14.05
N TRP A 136 9.20 -11.61 -15.18
CA TRP A 136 7.83 -12.08 -15.38
C TRP A 136 7.71 -13.52 -14.88
N LEU A 137 7.21 -13.68 -13.65
CA LEU A 137 7.26 -14.94 -12.91
C LEU A 137 6.38 -16.02 -13.56
N ASP A 138 5.31 -15.62 -14.24
CA ASP A 138 4.36 -16.52 -14.90
C ASP A 138 4.68 -16.73 -16.40
N ARG A 139 5.76 -16.11 -16.90
CA ARG A 139 6.25 -16.25 -18.29
C ARG A 139 7.64 -16.88 -18.32
N ASP A 140 7.79 -18.07 -17.72
CA ASP A 140 9.06 -18.81 -17.60
C ASP A 140 10.20 -17.99 -16.98
N ASN A 141 9.88 -17.09 -16.05
CA ASN A 141 10.84 -16.13 -15.46
C ASN A 141 11.55 -15.26 -16.50
N ALA A 142 10.88 -14.90 -17.60
CA ALA A 142 11.41 -14.00 -18.61
C ALA A 142 11.88 -12.68 -17.98
N VAL A 143 13.04 -12.19 -18.42
CA VAL A 143 13.73 -11.06 -17.81
C VAL A 143 13.81 -9.90 -18.79
N VAL A 144 13.48 -8.71 -18.32
CA VAL A 144 13.72 -7.46 -19.03
C VAL A 144 14.55 -6.53 -18.15
N ALA A 145 15.62 -5.99 -18.70
CA ALA A 145 16.42 -4.95 -18.05
C ALA A 145 16.02 -3.60 -18.64
N LEU A 146 15.78 -2.63 -17.76
CA LEU A 146 15.38 -1.27 -18.12
C LEU A 146 16.31 -0.27 -17.44
N THR A 147 16.46 0.88 -18.07
CA THR A 147 17.22 2.02 -17.56
C THR A 147 16.26 3.13 -17.17
N LYS A 148 16.52 3.77 -16.03
CA LYS A 148 15.70 4.89 -15.54
C LYS A 148 15.79 6.05 -16.52
N CYS A 149 14.63 6.57 -16.89
CA CYS A 149 14.55 7.84 -17.60
C CYS A 149 14.65 8.96 -16.57
N THR A 150 15.83 9.55 -16.44
CA THR A 150 16.08 10.75 -15.63
C THR A 150 15.91 11.99 -16.49
N THR A 151 15.36 13.07 -15.94
CA THR A 151 15.59 14.40 -16.52
C THR A 151 16.91 14.95 -15.97
N LEU A 152 17.48 15.98 -16.60
CA LEU A 152 18.69 16.66 -16.10
C LEU A 152 18.53 17.17 -14.65
N GLU A 153 17.30 17.33 -14.17
CA GLU A 153 16.98 17.77 -12.79
C GLU A 153 17.05 16.62 -11.76
N ASP A 154 17.02 15.36 -12.19
CA ASP A 154 17.09 14.18 -11.31
C ASP A 154 18.53 13.78 -10.93
N THR A 155 19.55 14.47 -11.46
CA THR A 155 20.95 14.23 -11.08
C THR A 155 21.27 15.07 -9.85
N PRO A 156 21.51 14.49 -8.66
CA PRO A 156 22.07 15.26 -7.56
C PRO A 156 23.43 15.77 -8.04
N GLY A 157 23.58 17.10 -8.13
CA GLY A 157 24.87 17.72 -8.38
C GLY A 157 25.88 17.19 -7.39
N GLY A 158 27.01 16.69 -7.91
CA GLY A 158 28.10 16.14 -7.11
C GLY A 158 28.76 17.16 -6.19
#